data_AF-A0A2M8JUH7-F1
#
_entry.id   AF-A0A2M8JUH7-F1
#
_cell.length_a   1.000
_cell.length_b   1.000
_cell.length_c   1.000
_cell.angle_alpha   90.00
_cell.angle_beta   90.00
_cell.angle_gamma   90.00
#
_symmetry.space_group_name_H-M   'P 1'
#
loop_
_entity.id
_entity.type
_entity.pdbx_description
1 polymer ?
#
loop_
_entity_poly.entity_id
_entity_poly.type
_entity_poly.pdbx_seq_one_letter_code
_entity_poly.pdbx_strand_id
1 'polypeptide(L)'
;MIASYFCHDETKRNELLKLILCTERITFESKRQVLKWIFETYDKAIIEVHPTLFKDLQNIGEYRNVLAHNHLDTTQFITDNIARTTKVNKYKNKKIEFEITDEVMKEKTELITKCHHILQNWEGQAYLPI
;
A
#
# COMPACT_ATOMS: atom_id res chain seq x y z
N MET A 1 -13.58 -2.31 -10.18
CA MET A 1 -12.24 -2.94 -9.99
C MET A 1 -11.43 -2.76 -11.28
N ILE A 2 -10.14 -2.43 -11.27
CA ILE A 2 -9.33 -2.07 -12.47
C ILE A 2 -9.58 -2.97 -13.69
N ALA A 3 -9.72 -4.27 -13.49
CA ALA A 3 -9.91 -5.20 -14.59
C ALA A 3 -11.30 -5.14 -15.26
N SER A 4 -12.34 -4.60 -14.59
CA SER A 4 -13.65 -4.32 -15.23
C SER A 4 -13.61 -3.18 -16.23
N TYR A 5 -12.55 -2.37 -16.19
CA TYR A 5 -12.32 -1.31 -17.15
C TYR A 5 -11.75 -1.83 -18.48
N PHE A 6 -10.79 -2.77 -18.42
CA PHE A 6 -10.07 -3.24 -19.61
C PHE A 6 -10.68 -4.47 -20.29
N CYS A 7 -11.56 -5.21 -19.60
CA CYS A 7 -12.17 -6.41 -20.17
C CYS A 7 -13.64 -6.57 -19.76
N HIS A 8 -14.52 -6.64 -20.75
CA HIS A 8 -15.94 -6.93 -20.55
C HIS A 8 -16.19 -8.41 -20.26
N ASP A 9 -15.31 -9.29 -20.74
CA ASP A 9 -15.29 -10.70 -20.39
C ASP A 9 -14.85 -10.89 -18.93
N GLU A 10 -15.73 -11.49 -18.12
CA GLU A 10 -15.51 -11.67 -16.69
C GLU A 10 -14.30 -12.57 -16.38
N THR A 11 -14.05 -13.58 -17.20
CA THR A 11 -12.95 -14.53 -17.01
C THR A 11 -11.63 -13.83 -17.24
N LYS A 12 -11.49 -13.12 -18.37
CA LYS A 12 -10.29 -12.34 -18.70
C LYS A 12 -10.05 -11.19 -17.74
N ARG A 13 -11.13 -10.56 -17.25
CA ARG A 13 -11.07 -9.59 -16.17
C ARG A 13 -10.47 -10.19 -14.90
N ASN A 14 -10.93 -11.37 -14.49
CA ASN A 14 -10.38 -12.05 -13.31
C ASN A 14 -8.93 -12.49 -13.51
N GLU A 15 -8.55 -12.89 -14.73
CA GLU A 15 -7.16 -13.21 -15.07
C GLU A 15 -6.25 -11.99 -15.02
N LEU A 16 -6.66 -10.86 -15.60
CA LEU A 16 -5.92 -9.60 -15.52
C LEU A 16 -5.82 -9.12 -14.07
N LEU A 17 -6.89 -9.26 -13.30
CA LEU A 17 -6.88 -8.94 -11.88
C LEU A 17 -5.90 -9.82 -11.10
N LYS A 18 -5.89 -11.13 -11.35
CA LYS A 18 -4.91 -12.06 -10.77
C LYS A 18 -3.48 -11.71 -11.20
N LEU A 19 -3.28 -11.32 -12.45
CA LEU A 19 -1.99 -10.91 -12.97
C LEU A 19 -1.49 -9.65 -12.26
N ILE A 20 -2.36 -8.66 -12.04
CA ILE A 20 -2.01 -7.39 -11.41
C ILE A 20 -1.88 -7.50 -9.89
N LEU A 21 -2.81 -8.20 -9.23
CA LEU A 21 -2.93 -8.23 -7.77
C LEU A 21 -2.23 -9.44 -7.14
N CYS A 22 -2.22 -10.59 -7.78
CA CYS A 22 -1.83 -11.86 -7.17
C CYS A 22 -0.47 -12.40 -7.66
N THR A 23 0.17 -11.78 -8.66
CA THR A 23 1.53 -12.18 -9.04
C THR A 23 2.56 -11.44 -8.20
N GLU A 24 3.58 -12.18 -7.73
CA GLU A 24 4.74 -11.62 -7.04
C GLU A 24 5.60 -10.73 -7.94
N ARG A 25 5.41 -10.84 -9.26
CA ARG A 25 6.13 -10.06 -10.27
C ARG A 25 5.84 -8.56 -10.18
N ILE A 26 4.67 -8.16 -9.68
CA ILE A 26 4.31 -6.75 -9.56
C ILE A 26 4.51 -6.28 -8.12
N THR A 27 5.44 -5.34 -7.95
CA THR A 27 5.72 -4.73 -6.64
C THR A 27 4.53 -3.89 -6.16
N PHE A 28 4.43 -3.68 -4.85
CA PHE A 28 3.43 -2.78 -4.27
C PHE A 28 3.49 -1.37 -4.88
N GLU A 29 4.70 -0.85 -5.10
CA GLU A 29 4.89 0.46 -5.74
C GLU A 29 4.34 0.48 -7.16
N SER A 30 4.58 -0.56 -7.95
CA SER A 30 4.00 -0.69 -9.29
C SER A 30 2.46 -0.73 -9.25
N LYS A 31 1.86 -1.46 -8.30
CA LYS A 31 0.39 -1.48 -8.12
C LYS A 31 -0.15 -0.08 -7.76
N ARG A 32 0.54 0.64 -6.88
CA ARG A 32 0.21 2.03 -6.48
C ARG A 32 0.26 2.98 -7.68
N GLN A 33 1.28 2.86 -8.53
CA GLN A 33 1.41 3.69 -9.73
C GLN A 33 0.30 3.42 -10.77
N VAL A 34 -0.05 2.15 -10.99
CA VAL A 34 -1.19 1.80 -11.86
C VAL A 34 -2.48 2.42 -11.33
N LEU A 35 -2.75 2.29 -10.03
CA LEU A 35 -3.92 2.90 -9.39
C LEU A 35 -3.93 4.42 -9.55
N LYS A 36 -2.76 5.06 -9.36
CA LYS A 36 -2.60 6.50 -9.54
C LYS A 36 -2.93 6.95 -10.95
N TRP A 37 -2.37 6.28 -11.94
CA TRP A 37 -2.64 6.59 -13.34
C TRP A 37 -4.13 6.44 -13.68
N ILE A 38 -4.79 5.41 -13.16
CA ILE A 38 -6.24 5.20 -13.38
C ILE A 38 -7.05 6.36 -12.80
N PHE A 39 -6.79 6.78 -11.57
CA PHE A 39 -7.52 7.89 -10.95
C PHE A 39 -7.22 9.22 -11.64
N GLU A 40 -5.96 9.49 -12.02
CA GLU A 40 -5.61 10.71 -12.74
C GLU A 40 -6.23 10.79 -14.14
N THR A 41 -6.47 9.64 -14.77
CA THR A 41 -7.00 9.56 -16.13
C THR A 41 -8.52 9.53 -16.16
N TYR A 42 -9.15 8.75 -15.28
CA TYR A 42 -10.56 8.39 -15.40
C TYR A 42 -11.44 8.87 -14.24
N ASP A 43 -10.86 9.20 -13.09
CA ASP A 43 -11.64 9.53 -11.89
C ASP A 43 -10.86 10.52 -11.00
N LYS A 44 -10.68 11.75 -11.49
CA LYS A 44 -9.91 12.78 -10.78
C LYS A 44 -10.57 13.21 -9.47
N ALA A 45 -11.89 13.06 -9.37
CA ALA A 45 -12.66 13.43 -8.19
C ALA A 45 -12.15 12.71 -6.94
N ILE A 46 -11.78 11.42 -7.04
CA ILE A 46 -11.25 10.70 -5.88
C ILE A 46 -9.92 11.29 -5.37
N ILE A 47 -9.09 11.84 -6.27
CA ILE A 47 -7.81 12.49 -5.91
C ILE A 47 -8.08 13.85 -5.26
N GLU A 48 -9.06 14.58 -5.76
CA GLU A 48 -9.45 15.88 -5.19
C GLU A 48 -10.07 15.72 -3.80
N VAL A 49 -10.91 14.70 -3.59
CA VAL A 49 -11.52 14.38 -2.29
C VAL A 49 -10.50 13.79 -1.32
N HIS A 50 -9.54 13.01 -1.81
CA HIS A 50 -8.52 12.35 -0.99
C HIS A 50 -7.08 12.66 -1.49
N PRO A 51 -6.61 13.92 -1.37
CA PRO A 51 -5.32 14.35 -1.93
C PRO A 51 -4.12 13.64 -1.29
N THR A 52 -4.27 13.11 -0.08
CA THR A 52 -3.19 12.38 0.62
C THR A 52 -3.13 10.90 0.27
N LEU A 53 -4.11 10.34 -0.44
CA LEU A 53 -4.27 8.88 -0.62
C LEU A 53 -2.98 8.21 -1.12
N PHE A 54 -2.33 8.77 -2.14
CA PHE A 54 -1.12 8.17 -2.71
C PHE A 54 0.13 8.33 -1.85
N LYS A 55 0.19 9.38 -1.03
CA LYS A 55 1.22 9.57 -0.01
C LYS A 55 1.01 8.58 1.14
N ASP A 56 -0.24 8.40 1.56
CA ASP A 56 -0.64 7.46 2.61
C ASP A 56 -0.32 6.01 2.19
N LEU A 57 -0.66 5.62 0.95
CA LEU A 57 -0.30 4.32 0.37
C LEU A 57 1.23 4.14 0.28
N GLN A 58 1.97 5.17 -0.12
CA GLN A 58 3.44 5.10 -0.14
C GLN A 58 4.00 4.86 1.27
N ASN A 59 3.51 5.59 2.28
CA ASN A 59 3.92 5.42 3.68
C ASN A 59 3.66 3.99 4.17
N ILE A 60 2.51 3.40 3.82
CA ILE A 60 2.19 2.00 4.12
C ILE A 60 3.21 1.06 3.47
N GLY A 61 3.53 1.26 2.19
CA GLY A 61 4.50 0.44 1.47
C GLY A 61 5.91 0.52 2.07
N GLU A 62 6.36 1.70 2.43
CA GLU A 62 7.65 1.91 3.09
C GLU A 62 7.71 1.25 4.47
N TYR A 63 6.65 1.38 5.26
CA TYR A 63 6.56 0.78 6.59
C TYR A 63 6.52 -0.75 6.53
N ARG A 64 5.81 -1.32 5.55
CA ARG A 64 5.82 -2.77 5.29
C ARG A 64 7.23 -3.27 4.97
N ASN A 65 7.97 -2.55 4.13
CA ASN A 65 9.35 -2.93 3.80
C ASN A 65 10.27 -2.86 5.02
N VAL A 66 10.10 -1.84 5.86
CA VAL A 66 10.77 -1.70 7.15
C VAL A 66 10.51 -2.92 8.06
N LEU A 67 9.25 -3.34 8.19
CA LEU A 67 8.89 -4.51 9.01
C LEU A 67 9.50 -5.80 8.46
N ALA A 68 9.50 -5.97 7.14
CA ALA A 68 10.07 -7.14 6.49
C ALA A 68 11.59 -7.25 6.72
N HIS A 69 12.31 -6.13 6.71
CA HIS A 69 13.75 -6.11 6.99
C HIS A 69 14.07 -6.25 8.49
N ASN A 70 13.21 -5.76 9.38
CA ASN A 70 13.36 -5.97 10.83
C ASN A 70 13.26 -7.45 11.22
N HIS A 71 12.31 -8.18 10.63
CA HIS A 71 12.18 -9.63 10.88
C HIS A 71 13.43 -10.45 10.47
N LEU A 72 14.29 -9.89 9.60
CA LEU A 72 15.54 -10.51 9.17
C LEU A 72 16.74 -10.14 10.08
N ASP A 73 16.65 -9.07 10.87
CA ASP A 73 17.67 -8.60 11.83
C ASP A 73 17.39 -9.14 13.26
N THR A 74 17.28 -10.47 13.41
CA THR A 74 16.99 -11.11 14.71
C THR A 74 18.15 -11.09 15.72
N THR A 75 19.30 -10.49 15.38
CA THR A 75 20.42 -10.29 16.31
C THR A 75 20.05 -9.40 17.50
N GLN A 76 18.98 -8.60 17.40
CA GLN A 76 18.51 -7.68 18.45
C GLN A 76 17.44 -8.29 19.38
N PHE A 77 16.89 -9.47 19.06
CA PHE A 77 15.81 -10.10 19.84
C PHE A 77 16.27 -10.92 21.05
N ILE A 78 17.58 -11.11 21.24
CA ILE A 78 18.12 -11.97 22.31
C ILE A 78 18.43 -11.18 23.59
N THR A 79 18.53 -9.86 23.53
CA THR A 79 18.86 -9.03 24.69
C THR A 79 17.70 -8.08 25.01
N ASP A 80 17.03 -8.44 26.11
CA ASP A 80 16.30 -7.57 27.02
C ASP A 80 14.77 -7.51 26.87
N ASN A 81 14.17 -8.11 27.89
CA ASN A 81 12.76 -8.24 28.19
C ASN A 81 12.14 -6.92 28.71
N ILE A 82 12.53 -5.76 28.19
CA ILE A 82 12.16 -4.46 28.78
C ILE A 82 11.83 -3.45 27.67
N ALA A 83 10.53 -3.16 27.53
CA ALA A 83 9.84 -2.24 26.60
C ALA A 83 9.47 -2.82 25.21
N ARG A 84 8.19 -2.63 24.82
CA ARG A 84 7.60 -3.00 23.51
C ARG A 84 8.09 -2.07 22.40
N THR A 85 9.39 -1.83 22.32
CA THR A 85 10.01 -0.91 21.38
C THR A 85 11.00 -1.69 20.54
N THR A 86 10.66 -1.88 19.26
CA THR A 86 11.60 -2.50 18.31
C THR A 86 12.35 -1.41 17.58
N LYS A 87 13.67 -1.32 17.77
CA LYS A 87 14.54 -0.43 17.00
C LYS A 87 14.77 -1.04 15.62
N VAL A 88 14.56 -0.25 14.57
CA VAL A 88 14.78 -0.69 13.20
C VAL A 88 15.80 0.18 12.51
N ASN A 89 16.67 -0.48 11.75
CA ASN A 89 17.65 0.19 10.90
C ASN A 89 17.11 0.23 9.46
N LYS A 90 16.81 1.41 8.93
CA LYS A 90 16.59 1.61 7.49
C LYS A 90 17.88 2.08 6.86
N TYR A 91 18.41 1.29 5.93
CA TYR A 91 19.58 1.64 5.13
C TYR A 91 19.12 2.24 3.80
N LYS A 92 19.08 3.57 3.72
CA LYS A 92 18.88 4.29 2.45
C LYS A 92 19.93 5.41 2.39
N ASN A 93 21.12 5.08 1.89
CA ASN A 93 22.34 5.92 1.83
C ASN A 93 22.90 6.38 3.19
N LYS A 94 22.09 6.42 4.26
CA LYS A 94 22.49 6.58 5.67
C LYS A 94 21.66 5.61 6.52
N LYS A 95 22.21 5.21 7.68
CA LYS A 95 21.48 4.45 8.70
C LYS A 95 20.46 5.40 9.35
N ILE A 96 19.18 5.09 9.19
CA ILE A 96 18.09 5.79 9.87
C ILE A 96 17.53 4.82 10.92
N GLU A 97 17.66 5.18 12.18
CA GLU A 97 17.08 4.44 13.30
C GLU A 97 15.72 5.05 13.66
N PHE A 98 14.70 4.20 13.81
CA PHE A 98 13.42 4.61 14.38
C PHE A 98 12.86 3.49 15.24
N GLU A 99 12.05 3.86 16.22
CA GLU A 99 11.41 2.94 17.15
C GLU A 99 9.99 2.63 16.69
N ILE A 100 9.66 1.35 16.64
CA ILE A 100 8.29 0.87 16.49
C ILE A 100 7.70 0.74 17.89
N THR A 101 6.76 1.62 18.21
CA THR A 101 5.94 1.56 19.42
C THR A 101 4.53 1.06 19.12
N ASP A 102 3.76 0.73 20.16
CA ASP A 102 2.33 0.39 20.02
C ASP A 102 1.53 1.56 19.40
N GLU A 103 1.89 2.82 19.69
CA GLU A 103 1.28 4.01 19.09
C GLU A 103 1.56 4.10 17.59
N VAL A 104 2.81 3.86 17.17
CA VAL A 104 3.18 3.86 15.74
C VAL A 104 2.40 2.76 15.00
N MET A 105 2.29 1.58 15.59
CA MET A 105 1.51 0.48 15.02
C MET A 105 0.01 0.82 14.90
N LYS A 106 -0.55 1.50 15.90
CA LYS A 106 -1.93 1.99 15.86
C LYS A 106 -2.12 3.01 14.74
N GLU A 107 -1.25 4.02 14.63
CA GLU A 107 -1.30 5.03 13.57
C GLU A 107 -1.26 4.39 12.17
N LYS A 108 -0.37 3.40 11.95
CA LYS A 108 -0.30 2.70 10.66
C LYS A 108 -1.53 1.83 10.39
N THR A 109 -2.12 1.23 11.41
CA THR A 109 -3.36 0.45 11.29
C THR A 109 -4.55 1.35 10.91
N GLU A 110 -4.64 2.53 11.52
CA GLU A 110 -5.65 3.54 11.17
C GLU A 110 -5.47 4.02 9.73
N LEU A 111 -4.23 4.25 9.30
CA LEU A 111 -3.91 4.63 7.92
C LEU A 111 -4.32 3.55 6.90
N ILE A 112 -4.02 2.28 7.20
CA ILE A 112 -4.44 1.14 6.37
C ILE A 112 -5.97 1.08 6.28
N THR A 113 -6.65 1.22 7.42
CA THR A 113 -8.12 1.18 7.49
C THR A 113 -8.75 2.31 6.68
N LYS A 114 -8.22 3.53 6.80
CA LYS A 114 -8.65 4.69 6.00
C LYS A 114 -8.49 4.41 4.50
N CYS A 115 -7.31 3.98 4.05
CA CYS A 115 -7.08 3.68 2.64
C CYS A 115 -7.98 2.53 2.15
N HIS A 116 -8.17 1.49 2.97
CA HIS A 116 -9.06 0.37 2.63
C HIS A 116 -10.50 0.84 2.43
N HIS A 117 -11.02 1.67 3.34
CA HIS A 117 -12.39 2.20 3.24
C HIS A 117 -12.58 3.06 1.98
N ILE A 118 -11.62 3.93 1.65
CA ILE A 118 -11.68 4.73 0.41
C ILE A 118 -11.74 3.82 -0.82
N LEU A 119 -10.90 2.78 -0.86
CA LEU A 119 -10.80 1.90 -2.02
C LEU A 119 -11.93 0.88 -2.14
N GLN A 120 -12.54 0.47 -1.02
CA GLN A 120 -13.70 -0.44 -1.01
C GLN A 120 -14.98 0.27 -1.47
N ASN A 121 -15.18 1.52 -1.06
CA ASN A 121 -16.34 2.32 -1.47
C ASN A 121 -16.16 3.02 -2.81
N TRP A 122 -15.04 2.77 -3.50
CA TRP A 122 -14.85 3.26 -4.85
C TRP A 122 -15.63 2.37 -5.84
N GLU A 123 -16.81 2.85 -6.24
CA GLU A 123 -17.67 2.15 -7.21
C GLU A 123 -17.19 2.32 -8.67
N GLY A 124 -16.27 3.26 -8.93
CA GLY A 124 -15.75 3.57 -10.26
C GLY A 124 -16.81 4.24 -11.13
N GLN A 125 -16.59 5.49 -11.53
CA GLN A 125 -17.43 6.09 -12.56
C GLN A 125 -17.11 5.43 -13.91
N ALA A 126 -17.98 4.55 -14.38
CA ALA A 126 -17.91 3.99 -15.73
C ALA A 126 -18.30 5.07 -16.76
N TYR A 127 -17.42 6.03 -17.01
CA TYR A 127 -17.52 6.86 -18.20
C TYR A 127 -16.98 6.08 -19.41
N LEU A 128 -17.90 5.48 -20.16
CA LEU A 128 -17.64 5.06 -21.54
C LEU A 128 -18.20 6.15 -22.47
N PRO A 129 -17.38 7.07 -23.00
CA PRO A 129 -17.72 7.71 -24.24
C PRO A 129 -17.51 6.65 -25.33
N ILE A 130 -18.61 6.06 -25.81
CA ILE A 130 -18.63 5.39 -27.11
C ILE A 130 -18.77 6.47 -28.18
#